data_AF-A0A9E4AQ85-F1
#
_entry.id   AF-A0A9E4AQ85-F1
#
_cell.length_a   1.000
_cell.length_b   1.000
_cell.length_c   1.000
_cell.angle_alpha   90.00
_cell.angle_beta   90.00
_cell.angle_gamma   90.00
#
_symmetry.space_group_name_H-M   'P 1'
#
loop_
_entity.id
_entity.type
_entity.pdbx_description
1 polymer ?
#
loop_
_entity_poly.entity_id
_entity_poly.type
_entity_poly.pdbx_seq_one_letter_code
_entity_poly.pdbx_strand_id
1 'polypeptide(L)'
;MQFSLIWYYTAAGFVDSAQIETLKRNTDLAIKRWINKQIDGTSVTCVLIGSHTADSKWVKYEIVQRIEKGNGLLGVYIHNVKDRHGWTSTKGKSPFRQPPINFTPTDKPNLVYPCCSYYDWVNDDGYQNLGNWIEKASQQAGR
;
A
#
# COMPACT_ATOMS: atom_id res chain seq x y z
N MET A 1 17.30 5.46 32.84
CA MET A 1 15.87 5.13 32.68
C MET A 1 15.10 6.44 32.59
N GLN A 2 14.58 6.78 31.41
CA GLN A 2 13.59 7.84 31.25
C GLN A 2 12.79 7.55 29.98
N PHE A 3 11.53 7.17 30.18
CA PHE A 3 10.52 7.01 29.13
C PHE A 3 10.18 8.37 28.55
N SER A 4 10.02 8.45 27.22
CA SER A 4 9.24 9.50 26.57
C SER A 4 8.40 8.83 25.48
N LEU A 5 7.14 8.55 25.82
CA LEU A 5 6.11 8.13 24.89
C LEU A 5 5.66 9.37 24.10
N ILE A 6 5.95 9.39 22.80
CA ILE A 6 5.29 10.30 21.85
C ILE A 6 4.79 9.43 20.70
N TRP A 7 3.61 8.83 20.87
CA TRP A 7 2.88 8.24 19.75
C TRP A 7 1.96 9.32 19.18
N TYR A 8 2.42 10.03 18.16
CA TYR A 8 1.52 10.65 17.20
C TYR A 8 1.65 9.88 15.90
N TYR A 9 0.87 8.81 15.76
CA TYR A 9 0.56 8.26 14.44
C TYR A 9 -0.76 8.87 14.00
N THR A 10 -0.70 9.98 13.25
CA THR A 10 -1.83 10.40 12.42
C THR A 10 -2.05 9.29 11.40
N ALA A 11 -3.03 8.42 11.66
CA ALA A 11 -3.46 7.41 10.71
C ALA A 11 -3.91 8.13 9.43
N ALA A 12 -3.03 8.17 8.45
CA ALA A 12 -3.34 8.70 7.14
C ALA A 12 -4.39 7.84 6.43
N GLY A 13 -5.16 8.48 5.55
CA GLY A 13 -6.40 7.97 4.96
C GLY A 13 -6.36 6.51 4.52
N PHE A 14 -7.41 5.76 4.92
CA PHE A 14 -7.68 4.41 4.46
C PHE A 14 -8.33 4.46 3.06
N VAL A 15 -7.74 3.76 2.09
CA VAL A 15 -8.27 3.64 0.73
C VAL A 15 -8.85 2.24 0.57
N ASP A 16 -10.18 2.16 0.48
CA ASP A 16 -10.86 0.90 0.21
C ASP A 16 -11.03 0.69 -1.30
N SER A 17 -10.73 -0.53 -1.74
CA SER A 17 -11.10 -1.05 -3.06
C SER A 17 -12.58 -0.82 -3.40
N ALA A 18 -13.52 -1.00 -2.45
CA ALA A 18 -14.95 -0.79 -2.70
C ALA A 18 -15.32 0.70 -2.88
N GLN A 19 -14.59 1.61 -2.23
CA GLN A 19 -14.73 3.05 -2.47
C GLN A 19 -14.24 3.42 -3.87
N ILE A 20 -13.11 2.83 -4.30
CA ILE A 20 -12.64 2.97 -5.68
C ILE A 20 -13.69 2.45 -6.66
N GLU A 21 -14.37 1.33 -6.37
CA GLU A 21 -15.45 0.82 -7.23
C GLU A 21 -16.65 1.76 -7.33
N THR A 22 -17.05 2.38 -6.22
CA THR A 22 -18.13 3.37 -6.21
C THR A 22 -17.72 4.62 -6.99
N LEU A 23 -16.44 5.01 -6.91
CA LEU A 23 -15.83 6.09 -7.68
C LEU A 23 -15.62 5.74 -9.17
N LYS A 24 -15.69 4.46 -9.59
CA LYS A 24 -15.66 4.05 -11.02
C LYS A 24 -16.82 4.66 -11.83
N ARG A 25 -17.86 5.19 -11.16
CA ARG A 25 -18.92 5.98 -11.80
C ARG A 25 -18.44 7.38 -12.25
N ASN A 26 -17.27 7.82 -11.79
CA ASN A 26 -16.59 9.04 -12.22
C ASN A 26 -15.55 8.75 -13.31
N THR A 27 -15.12 9.78 -14.04
CA THR A 27 -14.07 9.67 -15.06
C THR A 27 -12.72 9.27 -14.45
N ASP A 28 -11.86 8.60 -15.23
CA ASP A 28 -10.51 8.19 -14.80
C ASP A 28 -9.70 9.34 -14.18
N LEU A 29 -9.92 10.58 -14.64
CA LEU A 29 -9.29 11.79 -14.09
C LEU A 29 -9.72 12.10 -12.65
N ALA A 30 -11.00 11.90 -12.32
CA ALA A 30 -11.50 12.13 -10.96
C ALA A 30 -10.87 11.16 -9.96
N ILE A 31 -10.69 9.90 -10.36
CA ILE A 31 -10.07 8.86 -9.52
C ILE A 31 -8.59 9.18 -9.30
N LYS A 32 -7.85 9.57 -10.37
CA LYS A 32 -6.46 10.01 -10.23
C LYS A 32 -6.32 11.20 -9.27
N ARG A 33 -7.17 12.22 -9.41
CA ARG A 33 -7.18 13.40 -8.51
C ARG A 33 -7.48 13.01 -7.07
N TRP A 34 -8.44 12.11 -6.86
CA TRP A 34 -8.80 11.62 -5.53
C TRP A 34 -7.63 10.86 -4.89
N ILE A 35 -6.99 9.95 -5.63
CA ILE A 35 -5.80 9.22 -5.17
C ILE A 35 -4.70 10.22 -4.80
N ASN A 36 -4.36 11.16 -5.69
CA ASN A 36 -3.30 12.13 -5.45
C ASN A 36 -3.52 12.99 -4.20
N LYS A 37 -4.77 13.34 -3.87
CA LYS A 37 -5.09 14.08 -2.65
C LYS A 37 -4.77 13.28 -1.37
N GLN A 38 -4.90 11.95 -1.41
CA GLN A 38 -4.58 11.08 -0.27
C GLN A 38 -3.07 10.84 -0.11
N ILE A 39 -2.27 11.30 -1.06
CA ILE A 39 -0.82 11.18 -1.02
C ILE A 39 -0.22 12.27 -0.12
N ASP A 40 -0.88 13.41 0.01
CA ASP A 40 -0.42 14.54 0.82
C ASP A 40 -0.50 14.28 2.32
N GLY A 41 0.56 14.67 3.04
CA GLY A 41 0.68 14.43 4.48
C GLY A 41 1.05 13.00 4.89
N THR A 42 1.55 12.17 3.97
CA THR A 42 1.93 10.78 4.28
C THR A 42 3.40 10.51 3.99
N SER A 43 4.06 9.78 4.88
CA SER A 43 5.47 9.34 4.74
C SER A 43 5.58 7.88 4.31
N VAL A 44 4.67 7.01 4.76
CA VAL A 44 4.68 5.57 4.50
C VAL A 44 3.33 5.10 3.97
N THR A 45 3.34 4.14 3.06
CA THR A 45 2.17 3.47 2.53
C THR A 45 2.26 1.96 2.76
N CYS A 46 1.23 1.42 3.42
CA CYS A 46 1.04 -0.01 3.63
C CYS A 46 0.01 -0.54 2.64
N VAL A 47 0.41 -1.46 1.76
CA VAL A 47 -0.49 -2.10 0.80
C VAL A 47 -0.97 -3.43 1.36
N LEU A 48 -2.29 -3.57 1.53
CA LEU A 48 -2.93 -4.83 1.93
C LEU A 48 -3.13 -5.73 0.71
N ILE A 49 -2.47 -6.89 0.69
CA ILE A 49 -2.37 -7.77 -0.48
C ILE A 49 -3.30 -8.99 -0.28
N GLY A 50 -4.45 -8.93 -0.92
CA GLY A 50 -5.36 -10.05 -1.14
C GLY A 50 -5.17 -10.67 -2.53
N SER A 51 -5.98 -11.67 -2.85
CA SER A 51 -5.89 -12.47 -4.09
C SER A 51 -5.86 -11.64 -5.38
N HIS A 52 -6.62 -10.55 -5.43
CA HIS A 52 -6.79 -9.71 -6.64
C HIS A 52 -6.16 -8.32 -6.54
N THR A 53 -5.47 -7.98 -5.43
CA THR A 53 -4.94 -6.62 -5.21
C THR A 53 -4.00 -6.18 -6.33
N ALA A 54 -3.13 -7.08 -6.79
CA ALA A 54 -2.15 -6.80 -7.84
C ALA A 54 -2.77 -6.68 -9.25
N ASP A 55 -4.03 -7.04 -9.45
CA ASP A 55 -4.68 -6.95 -10.76
C ASP A 55 -5.33 -5.56 -10.98
N SER A 56 -5.56 -4.80 -9.90
CA SER A 56 -6.21 -3.48 -9.95
C SER A 56 -5.32 -2.41 -10.59
N LYS A 57 -5.80 -1.75 -11.67
CA LYS A 57 -5.11 -0.61 -12.30
C LYS A 57 -4.90 0.57 -11.34
N TRP A 58 -5.80 0.75 -10.37
CA TRP A 58 -5.75 1.86 -9.43
C TRP A 58 -4.76 1.64 -8.30
N VAL A 59 -4.65 0.40 -7.80
CA VAL A 59 -3.59 0.03 -6.84
C VAL A 59 -2.23 0.28 -7.46
N LYS A 60 -2.05 -0.13 -8.73
CA LYS A 60 -0.83 0.11 -9.49
C LYS A 60 -0.54 1.60 -9.65
N TYR A 61 -1.55 2.40 -10.01
CA TYR A 61 -1.41 3.86 -10.13
C TYR A 61 -0.99 4.49 -8.80
N GLU A 62 -1.66 4.15 -7.69
CA GLU A 62 -1.30 4.67 -6.37
C GLU A 62 0.15 4.35 -6.00
N ILE A 63 0.58 3.10 -6.15
CA ILE A 63 1.95 2.67 -5.85
C ILE A 63 2.97 3.53 -6.61
N VAL A 64 2.77 3.72 -7.93
CA VAL A 64 3.66 4.56 -8.74
C VAL A 64 3.74 5.98 -8.18
N GLN A 65 2.60 6.60 -7.87
CA GLN A 65 2.58 7.96 -7.32
C GLN A 65 3.26 8.06 -5.94
N ARG A 66 3.17 7.04 -5.09
CA ARG A 66 3.85 7.00 -3.77
C ARG A 66 5.36 6.86 -3.92
N ILE A 67 5.83 6.02 -4.85
CA ILE A 67 7.27 5.87 -5.13
C ILE A 67 7.85 7.19 -5.61
N GLU A 68 7.16 7.89 -6.52
CA GLU A 68 7.61 9.19 -7.03
C GLU A 68 7.74 10.27 -5.95
N LYS A 69 6.87 10.22 -4.94
CA LYS A 69 6.96 11.11 -3.78
C LYS A 69 8.07 10.73 -2.80
N GLY A 70 8.67 9.54 -2.95
CA GLY A 70 9.63 9.01 -1.99
C GLY A 70 8.97 8.62 -0.67
N ASN A 71 7.78 8.03 -0.73
CA ASN A 71 7.16 7.41 0.43
C ASN A 71 7.79 6.04 0.70
N GLY A 72 7.90 5.68 1.98
CA GLY A 72 8.16 4.31 2.40
C GLY A 72 7.04 3.38 1.95
N LEU A 73 7.39 2.16 1.54
CA LEU A 73 6.42 1.18 1.06
C LEU A 73 6.63 -0.17 1.77
N LEU A 74 5.52 -0.74 2.23
CA LEU A 74 5.47 -2.13 2.68
C LEU A 74 4.22 -2.82 2.13
N GLY A 75 4.34 -4.14 1.95
CA GLY A 75 3.23 -5.01 1.58
C GLY A 75 2.87 -5.94 2.72
N VAL A 76 1.58 -6.06 3.03
CA VAL A 76 1.07 -6.99 4.04
C VAL A 76 0.06 -7.92 3.40
N TYR A 77 0.39 -9.21 3.30
CA TYR A 77 -0.53 -10.23 2.83
C TYR A 77 -1.61 -10.48 3.89
N ILE A 78 -2.86 -10.43 3.46
CA ILE A 78 -4.03 -10.65 4.32
C ILE A 78 -4.78 -11.94 3.99
N HIS A 79 -4.23 -12.78 3.12
CA HIS A 79 -4.88 -14.00 2.64
C HIS A 79 -5.19 -15.03 3.73
N ASN A 80 -4.42 -15.02 4.84
CA ASN A 80 -4.65 -15.88 6.00
C ASN A 80 -5.65 -15.29 7.01
N VAL A 81 -6.10 -14.04 6.81
CA VAL A 81 -7.15 -13.44 7.64
C VAL A 81 -8.46 -14.13 7.32
N LYS A 82 -9.09 -14.70 8.34
CA LYS A 82 -10.39 -15.33 8.22
C LYS A 82 -11.47 -14.29 7.98
N ASP A 83 -12.35 -14.55 7.02
CA ASP A 83 -13.57 -13.77 6.85
C ASP A 83 -14.57 -14.06 7.97
N ARG A 84 -15.75 -13.40 7.91
CA ARG A 84 -16.84 -13.59 8.89
C ARG A 84 -17.39 -15.02 8.95
N HIS A 85 -17.07 -15.85 7.96
CA HIS A 85 -17.48 -17.25 7.86
C HIS A 85 -16.34 -18.22 8.23
N GLY A 86 -15.16 -17.70 8.58
CA GLY A 86 -13.99 -18.49 8.98
C GLY A 86 -13.08 -18.91 7.83
N TRP A 87 -13.33 -18.48 6.60
CA TRP A 87 -12.57 -18.87 5.41
C TRP A 87 -11.39 -17.94 5.14
N THR A 88 -10.32 -18.51 4.63
CA THR A 88 -9.15 -17.77 4.12
C THR A 88 -9.19 -17.67 2.60
N SER A 89 -8.41 -16.76 2.03
CA SER A 89 -8.31 -16.60 0.57
C SER A 89 -6.98 -17.11 0.04
N THR A 90 -6.87 -17.23 -1.29
CA THR A 90 -5.60 -17.49 -1.95
C THR A 90 -4.64 -16.30 -1.79
N LYS A 91 -3.35 -16.57 -1.63
CA LYS A 91 -2.31 -15.54 -1.61
C LYS A 91 -2.27 -14.78 -2.94
N GLY A 92 -2.30 -13.45 -2.86
CA GLY A 92 -2.20 -12.58 -4.03
C GLY A 92 -0.78 -12.53 -4.62
N LYS A 93 -0.69 -12.01 -5.85
CA LYS A 93 0.59 -11.64 -6.45
C LYS A 93 1.14 -10.39 -5.75
N SER A 94 2.46 -10.24 -5.79
CA SER A 94 3.14 -9.02 -5.35
C SER A 94 2.75 -7.84 -6.28
N PRO A 95 2.27 -6.70 -5.73
CA PRO A 95 1.93 -5.53 -6.53
C PRO A 95 3.13 -4.65 -6.88
N PHE A 96 4.28 -4.82 -6.21
CA PHE A 96 5.50 -4.02 -6.44
C PHE A 96 6.46 -4.62 -7.50
N ARG A 97 6.18 -5.83 -8.02
CA ARG A 97 7.09 -6.54 -8.94
C ARG A 97 6.74 -6.36 -10.42
N GLN A 98 5.62 -5.71 -10.75
CA GLN A 98 5.18 -5.57 -12.14
C GLN A 98 5.01 -4.09 -12.51
N PRO A 99 5.71 -3.58 -13.53
CA PRO A 99 5.22 -2.39 -14.22
C PRO A 99 3.80 -2.71 -14.73
N PRO A 100 2.83 -1.79 -14.61
CA PRO A 100 1.47 -2.06 -15.06
C PRO A 100 1.48 -2.40 -16.55
N ILE A 101 0.71 -3.41 -16.95
CA ILE A 101 0.66 -3.93 -18.33
C ILE A 101 0.26 -2.90 -19.41
N ASN A 102 -0.30 -1.76 -19.01
CA ASN A 102 -0.63 -0.62 -19.86
C ASN A 102 0.04 0.70 -19.40
N PHE A 103 1.04 0.63 -18.51
CA PHE A 103 1.93 1.75 -18.26
C PHE A 103 2.97 1.69 -19.35
N THR A 104 2.77 2.49 -20.39
CA THR A 104 3.82 2.65 -21.38
C THR A 104 5.08 3.14 -20.67
N PRO A 105 6.26 2.55 -20.96
CA PRO A 105 7.55 3.03 -20.43
C PRO A 105 7.79 4.54 -20.69
N THR A 106 7.01 5.15 -21.57
CA THR A 106 7.05 6.57 -21.93
C THR A 106 6.76 7.52 -20.78
N ASP A 107 6.01 7.13 -19.75
CA ASP A 107 5.74 8.05 -18.63
C ASP A 107 6.94 8.13 -17.68
N LYS A 108 7.48 7.00 -17.18
CA LYS A 108 8.69 6.95 -16.34
C LYS A 108 9.39 5.57 -16.40
N PRO A 109 10.32 5.34 -17.34
CA PRO A 109 10.93 4.03 -17.60
C PRO A 109 11.95 3.58 -16.53
N ASN A 110 12.39 4.50 -15.65
CA ASN A 110 13.47 4.28 -14.69
C ASN A 110 12.99 4.27 -13.23
N LEU A 111 11.70 4.03 -12.98
CA LEU A 111 11.20 3.97 -11.61
C LEU A 111 11.72 2.71 -10.92
N VAL A 112 12.80 2.85 -10.16
CA VAL A 112 13.34 1.78 -9.32
C VAL A 112 12.40 1.61 -8.13
N TYR A 113 11.77 0.45 -8.02
CA TYR A 113 11.02 0.10 -6.82
C TYR A 113 12.02 0.00 -5.66
N PRO A 114 11.89 0.84 -4.60
CA PRO A 114 12.70 0.65 -3.41
C PRO A 114 12.46 -0.76 -2.87
N CYS A 115 13.45 -1.34 -2.20
CA CYS A 115 13.36 -2.69 -1.63
C CYS A 115 12.20 -2.79 -0.63
N CYS A 116 11.02 -3.14 -1.13
CA CYS A 116 9.79 -3.21 -0.34
C CYS A 116 9.83 -4.47 0.53
N SER A 117 9.63 -4.30 1.83
CA SER A 117 9.46 -5.44 2.74
C SER A 117 8.04 -6.01 2.59
N TYR A 118 7.92 -7.33 2.61
CA TYR A 118 6.65 -8.04 2.61
C TYR A 118 6.47 -8.80 3.92
N TYR A 119 5.26 -8.76 4.44
CA TYR A 119 4.85 -9.44 5.66
C TYR A 119 3.53 -10.17 5.42
N ASP A 120 3.18 -11.11 6.28
CA ASP A 120 1.87 -11.74 6.37
C ASP A 120 1.21 -11.36 7.71
N TRP A 121 -0.02 -10.86 7.63
CA TRP A 121 -0.72 -10.36 8.82
C TRP A 121 -0.86 -11.42 9.92
N VAL A 122 -1.09 -12.67 9.54
CA VAL A 122 -1.33 -13.76 10.50
C VAL A 122 -0.02 -14.43 10.89
N ASN A 123 0.81 -14.80 9.91
CA ASN A 123 2.01 -15.59 10.19
C ASN A 123 3.13 -14.77 10.85
N ASP A 124 3.16 -13.45 10.62
CA ASP A 124 4.20 -12.57 11.19
C ASP A 124 3.69 -11.74 12.39
N ASP A 125 2.54 -12.12 12.99
CA ASP A 125 1.93 -11.44 14.13
C ASP A 125 1.73 -9.93 13.89
N GLY A 126 0.97 -9.60 12.84
CA GLY A 126 0.80 -8.21 12.39
C GLY A 126 0.19 -7.29 13.42
N TYR A 127 -0.60 -7.82 14.36
CA TYR A 127 -1.17 -7.01 15.45
C TYR A 127 -0.07 -6.41 16.35
N GLN A 128 0.98 -7.18 16.63
CA GLN A 128 2.11 -6.72 17.45
C GLN A 128 3.18 -5.99 16.62
N ASN A 129 3.35 -6.37 15.35
CA ASN A 129 4.51 -5.99 14.55
C ASN A 129 4.27 -4.88 13.51
N LEU A 130 3.01 -4.51 13.21
CA LEU A 130 2.71 -3.51 12.18
C LEU A 130 3.47 -2.18 12.40
N GLY A 131 3.51 -1.69 13.63
CA GLY A 131 4.24 -0.44 13.95
C GLY A 131 5.73 -0.52 13.57
N ASN A 132 6.38 -1.65 13.87
CA ASN A 132 7.78 -1.88 13.54
C ASN A 132 8.00 -1.96 12.02
N TRP A 133 7.06 -2.56 11.29
CA TRP A 133 7.15 -2.65 9.83
C TRP A 133 7.02 -1.29 9.15
N ILE A 134 6.11 -0.45 9.66
CA ILE A 134 5.92 0.91 9.14
C ILE A 134 7.17 1.76 9.44
N GLU A 135 7.71 1.69 10.66
CA GLU A 135 8.95 2.37 11.04
C GLU A 135 10.12 1.97 10.14
N LYS A 136 10.30 0.67 9.90
CA LYS A 136 11.32 0.16 8.98
C LYS A 136 11.13 0.70 7.56
N ALA A 137 9.90 0.77 7.07
CA ALA A 137 9.61 1.33 5.75
C ALA A 137 9.89 2.84 5.68
N SER A 138 9.65 3.60 6.76
CA SER A 138 10.02 5.02 6.87
C SER A 138 11.52 5.21 6.76
N GLN A 139 12.29 4.42 7.54
CA GLN A 139 13.75 4.46 7.54
C GLN A 139 14.35 4.10 6.18
N GLN A 140 13.80 3.09 5.50
CA GLN A 140 14.22 2.71 4.14
C GLN A 140 14.00 3.83 3.12
N ALA A 141 13.00 4.69 3.34
CA ALA A 141 12.72 5.85 2.49
C ALA A 141 13.39 7.15 2.96
N GLY A 142 14.14 7.13 4.07
CA GLY A 142 14.77 8.31 4.64
C GLY A 142 13.78 9.36 5.15
N ARG A 143 12.63 8.92 5.66
CA ARG A 143 11.52 9.75 6.17
C ARG A 143 11.43 9.75 7.68
#